data_AF-A0A6G7QQ92-F1
#
_entry.id   AF-A0A6G7QQ92-F1
#
_cell.length_a   1.000
_cell.length_b   1.000
_cell.length_c   1.000
_cell.angle_alpha   90.00
_cell.angle_beta   90.00
_cell.angle_gamma   90.00
#
_symmetry.space_group_name_H-M   'P 1'
#
loop_
_entity.id
_entity.type
_entity.pdbx_description
1 polymer ?
#
loop_
_entity_poly.entity_id
_entity_poly.type
_entity_poly.pdbx_seq_one_letter_code
_entity_poly.pdbx_strand_id
1 'polypeptide(L)'
;MCGIPEKFYTDHGSDFTSHHMEQVAIDLKINLMFSKVGVPRGRGKIERFFQTVNQTFLEQLPGYINNNDTPSNLINFHNFEEKLRYFLIEDYNQKEHSTIHTTPISHWNSNHFFPNMPSSLEQLDLLLLEIPKSRKVHSDGIHFQGFRYSNTNLEAYVGEYVLIRYNPNDMAEIRVFYRDEFLCTAICPEIADYSIDIKDIQHARSQRRKHLKQNIASPSTTELIKEEKNCGYSPQETTKNVKKLKRYRNGVPSGKCGFTTLSLFSRRLPQF
;
A
#
# COMPACT_ATOMS: atom_id res chain seq x y z
N MET A 1 -4.28 22.73 -21.90
CA MET A 1 -3.38 23.04 -20.76
C MET A 1 -4.25 23.47 -19.60
N CYS A 2 -4.04 22.90 -18.41
CA CYS A 2 -4.63 23.38 -17.15
C CYS A 2 -3.50 23.89 -16.25
N GLY A 3 -3.79 24.86 -15.39
CA GLY A 3 -2.83 25.38 -14.41
C GLY A 3 -3.53 25.80 -13.14
N ILE A 4 -2.86 26.61 -12.33
CA ILE A 4 -3.33 27.04 -11.01
C ILE A 4 -4.53 27.99 -11.18
N PRO A 5 -5.71 27.66 -10.62
CA PRO A 5 -6.88 28.51 -10.73
C PRO A 5 -6.74 29.76 -9.86
N GLU A 6 -7.22 30.91 -10.34
CA GLU A 6 -7.32 32.13 -9.50
C GLU A 6 -8.36 31.98 -8.40
N LYS A 7 -9.47 31.29 -8.69
CA LYS A 7 -10.60 31.09 -7.79
C LYS A 7 -10.97 29.63 -7.73
N PHE A 8 -11.05 29.08 -6.53
CA PHE A 8 -11.51 27.72 -6.29
C PHE A 8 -12.80 27.74 -5.49
N TYR A 9 -13.91 27.45 -6.18
CA TYR A 9 -15.22 27.39 -5.55
C TYR A 9 -15.47 26.01 -4.98
N THR A 10 -15.78 25.95 -3.69
CA THR A 10 -16.04 24.68 -3.00
C THR A 10 -17.20 24.78 -2.01
N ASP A 11 -17.66 23.64 -1.53
CA ASP A 11 -18.61 23.56 -0.43
C ASP A 11 -17.89 23.57 0.93
N HIS A 12 -18.66 23.56 2.01
CA HIS A 12 -18.13 23.53 3.37
C HIS A 12 -17.77 22.09 3.82
N GLY A 13 -17.36 21.22 2.89
CA GLY A 13 -16.84 19.90 3.24
C GLY A 13 -15.65 20.00 4.19
N SER A 14 -15.51 19.04 5.12
CA SER A 14 -14.44 19.02 6.12
C SER A 14 -13.04 19.05 5.49
N ASP A 15 -12.89 18.40 4.34
CA ASP A 15 -11.60 18.30 3.65
C ASP A 15 -11.20 19.64 3.03
N PHE A 16 -12.17 20.40 2.53
CA PHE A 16 -11.97 21.72 1.93
C PHE A 16 -11.86 22.86 2.95
N THR A 17 -12.33 22.64 4.16
CA THR A 17 -12.21 23.57 5.30
C THR A 17 -11.02 23.24 6.20
N SER A 18 -10.15 22.33 5.77
CA SER A 18 -8.96 21.95 6.51
C SER A 18 -7.87 23.03 6.46
N HIS A 19 -7.10 23.15 7.53
CA HIS A 19 -5.98 24.08 7.60
C HIS A 19 -4.94 23.85 6.49
N HIS A 20 -4.73 22.58 6.10
CA HIS A 20 -3.85 22.23 4.99
C HIS A 20 -4.36 22.79 3.66
N MET A 21 -5.66 22.69 3.36
CA MET A 21 -6.25 23.27 2.15
C MET A 21 -6.13 24.79 2.12
N GLU A 22 -6.33 25.45 3.27
CA GLU A 22 -6.15 26.91 3.39
C GLU A 22 -4.70 27.32 3.11
N GLN A 23 -3.73 26.61 3.69
CA GLN A 23 -2.31 26.89 3.49
C GLN A 23 -1.91 26.71 2.02
N VAL A 24 -2.33 25.60 1.39
CA VAL A 24 -2.12 25.35 -0.05
C VAL A 24 -2.72 26.46 -0.89
N ALA A 25 -3.94 26.90 -0.57
CA ALA A 25 -4.60 27.97 -1.32
C ALA A 25 -3.84 29.29 -1.19
N ILE A 26 -3.33 29.64 -0.01
CA ILE A 26 -2.52 30.84 0.22
C ILE A 26 -1.22 30.79 -0.59
N ASP A 27 -0.47 29.68 -0.49
CA ASP A 27 0.85 29.54 -1.12
C ASP A 27 0.78 29.51 -2.65
N LEU A 28 -0.30 28.92 -3.19
CA LEU A 28 -0.59 28.93 -4.63
C LEU A 28 -1.36 30.16 -5.09
N LYS A 29 -1.67 31.10 -4.18
CA LYS A 29 -2.44 32.33 -4.45
C LYS A 29 -3.83 32.07 -5.05
N ILE A 30 -4.45 30.98 -4.64
CA ILE A 30 -5.81 30.57 -4.99
C ILE A 30 -6.78 31.25 -4.03
N ASN A 31 -7.75 31.98 -4.56
CA ASN A 31 -8.87 32.49 -3.77
C ASN A 31 -9.88 31.37 -3.51
N LEU A 32 -9.83 30.80 -2.30
CA LEU A 32 -10.75 29.76 -1.85
C LEU A 32 -12.11 30.37 -1.50
N MET A 33 -13.14 30.03 -2.27
CA MET A 33 -14.48 30.60 -2.15
C MET A 33 -15.50 29.54 -1.72
N PHE A 34 -15.98 29.65 -0.48
CA PHE A 34 -16.99 28.76 0.04
C PHE A 34 -18.41 29.21 -0.33
N SER A 35 -19.21 28.27 -0.82
CA SER A 35 -20.65 28.49 -1.05
C SER A 35 -21.38 28.73 0.28
N LYS A 36 -22.31 29.71 0.32
CA LYS A 36 -23.06 30.07 1.53
C LYS A 36 -23.73 28.84 2.17
N VAL A 37 -23.53 28.66 3.47
CA VAL A 37 -24.15 27.57 4.25
C VAL A 37 -25.68 27.68 4.15
N GLY A 38 -26.34 26.56 3.86
CA GLY A 38 -27.81 26.48 3.79
C GLY A 38 -28.45 27.14 2.55
N VAL A 39 -27.67 27.66 1.60
CA VAL A 39 -28.20 28.27 0.38
C VAL A 39 -27.77 27.47 -0.86
N PRO A 40 -28.69 26.75 -1.51
CA PRO A 40 -28.36 25.91 -2.69
C PRO A 40 -28.03 26.74 -3.94
N ARG A 41 -28.34 28.05 -3.95
CA ARG A 41 -28.03 28.95 -5.07
C ARG A 41 -26.52 29.08 -5.25
N GLY A 42 -25.99 28.40 -6.26
CA GLY A 42 -24.57 28.39 -6.62
C GLY A 42 -24.04 27.01 -7.02
N ARG A 43 -24.73 25.94 -6.65
CA ARG A 43 -24.28 24.55 -6.86
C ARG A 43 -24.92 23.83 -8.06
N GLY A 44 -25.94 24.43 -8.68
CA GLY A 44 -26.74 23.79 -9.73
C GLY A 44 -25.96 23.26 -10.95
N LYS A 45 -24.78 23.79 -11.26
CA LYS A 45 -23.93 23.26 -12.33
C LYS A 45 -23.33 21.90 -11.96
N ILE A 46 -22.72 21.81 -10.77
CA ILE A 46 -22.14 20.57 -10.26
C ILE A 46 -23.23 19.55 -9.94
N GLU A 47 -24.34 19.98 -9.35
CA GLU A 47 -25.50 19.12 -9.09
C GLU A 47 -26.06 18.50 -10.38
N ARG A 48 -26.22 19.30 -11.44
CA ARG A 48 -26.66 18.79 -12.76
C ARG A 48 -25.65 17.82 -13.37
N PHE A 49 -24.36 18.10 -13.23
CA PHE A 49 -23.32 17.18 -13.66
C PHE A 49 -23.44 15.83 -12.94
N PHE A 50 -23.49 15.83 -11.60
CA PHE A 50 -23.66 14.59 -10.83
C PHE A 50 -24.96 13.86 -11.13
N GLN A 51 -26.05 14.59 -11.36
CA GLN A 51 -27.30 13.98 -11.82
C GLN A 51 -27.12 13.28 -13.18
N THR A 52 -26.38 13.90 -14.10
CA THR A 52 -26.05 13.28 -15.40
C THR A 52 -25.22 12.02 -15.19
N VAL A 53 -24.15 12.08 -14.40
CA VAL A 53 -23.32 10.91 -14.06
C VAL A 53 -24.17 9.78 -13.47
N ASN A 54 -25.09 10.09 -12.56
CA ASN A 54 -25.97 9.08 -11.97
C ASN A 54 -26.87 8.42 -13.04
N GLN A 55 -27.57 9.23 -13.82
CA GLN A 55 -28.60 8.76 -14.75
C GLN A 55 -28.03 8.10 -16.02
N THR A 56 -26.92 8.62 -16.54
CA THR A 56 -26.38 8.16 -17.83
C THR A 56 -25.24 7.16 -17.69
N PHE A 57 -24.60 7.10 -16.53
CA PHE A 57 -23.47 6.20 -16.29
C PHE A 57 -23.73 5.21 -15.16
N LEU A 58 -23.95 5.67 -13.92
CA LEU A 58 -24.01 4.76 -12.76
C LEU A 58 -25.19 3.79 -12.80
N GLU A 59 -26.37 4.25 -13.25
CA GLU A 59 -27.57 3.40 -13.38
C GLU A 59 -27.35 2.19 -14.32
N GLN A 60 -26.43 2.31 -15.28
CA GLN A 60 -26.13 1.25 -16.24
C GLN A 60 -25.13 0.22 -15.72
N LEU A 61 -24.52 0.46 -14.56
CA LEU A 61 -23.52 -0.42 -13.98
C LEU A 61 -24.15 -1.44 -13.02
N PRO A 62 -23.61 -2.67 -12.97
CA PRO A 62 -24.10 -3.64 -12.01
C PRO A 62 -23.66 -3.24 -10.58
N GLY A 63 -24.55 -3.43 -9.63
CA GLY A 63 -24.37 -3.02 -8.23
C GLY A 63 -24.89 -1.61 -7.92
N TYR A 64 -25.55 -0.93 -8.87
CA TYR A 64 -26.29 0.29 -8.56
C TYR A 64 -27.45 -0.04 -7.60
N ILE A 65 -27.74 0.86 -6.65
CA ILE A 65 -28.67 0.59 -5.52
C ILE A 65 -30.05 0.12 -5.98
N ASN A 66 -30.51 0.59 -7.15
CA ASN A 66 -31.83 0.24 -7.69
C ASN A 66 -31.80 -0.96 -8.65
N ASN A 67 -30.63 -1.55 -8.91
CA ASN A 67 -30.49 -2.75 -9.73
C ASN A 67 -30.55 -3.98 -8.81
N ASN A 68 -31.36 -4.97 -9.17
CA ASN A 68 -31.48 -6.23 -8.42
C ASN A 68 -30.32 -7.20 -8.77
N ASP A 69 -29.07 -6.73 -8.65
CA ASP A 69 -27.90 -7.51 -9.02
C ASP A 69 -27.47 -8.48 -7.92
N THR A 70 -26.99 -9.66 -8.34
CA THR A 70 -26.37 -10.62 -7.44
C THR A 70 -24.91 -10.23 -7.16
N PRO A 71 -24.34 -10.62 -5.99
CA PRO A 71 -22.95 -10.30 -5.63
C PRO A 71 -21.91 -10.79 -6.66
N SER A 72 -22.24 -11.82 -7.44
CA SER A 72 -21.41 -12.35 -8.53
C SER A 72 -21.23 -11.39 -9.71
N ASN A 73 -22.12 -10.40 -9.86
CA ASN A 73 -22.15 -9.50 -11.01
C ASN A 73 -21.51 -8.14 -10.71
N LEU A 74 -21.01 -7.93 -9.49
CA LEU A 74 -20.43 -6.65 -9.08
C LEU A 74 -19.12 -6.39 -9.84
N ILE A 75 -18.97 -5.17 -10.34
CA ILE A 75 -17.69 -4.72 -10.88
C ILE A 75 -16.68 -4.49 -9.77
N ASN A 76 -15.43 -4.83 -10.03
CA ASN A 76 -14.32 -4.41 -9.18
C ASN A 76 -13.99 -2.93 -9.41
N PHE A 77 -13.22 -2.34 -8.50
CA PHE A 77 -12.87 -0.92 -8.55
C PHE A 77 -12.10 -0.53 -9.82
N HIS A 78 -11.17 -1.36 -10.28
CA HIS A 78 -10.38 -1.10 -11.49
C HIS A 78 -11.25 -1.03 -12.75
N ASN A 79 -12.19 -1.97 -12.90
CA ASN A 79 -13.15 -1.98 -14.00
C ASN A 79 -14.10 -0.77 -13.92
N PHE A 80 -14.48 -0.35 -12.72
CA PHE A 80 -15.27 0.88 -12.52
C PHE A 80 -14.49 2.11 -12.98
N GLU A 81 -13.23 2.24 -12.57
CA GLU A 81 -12.35 3.34 -12.96
C GLU A 81 -12.20 3.44 -14.47
N GLU A 82 -11.91 2.33 -15.15
CA GLU A 82 -11.79 2.30 -16.61
C GLU A 82 -13.09 2.70 -17.31
N LYS A 83 -14.25 2.23 -16.81
CA LYS A 83 -15.55 2.62 -17.34
C LYS A 83 -15.87 4.11 -17.10
N LEU A 84 -15.52 4.63 -15.93
CA LEU A 84 -15.71 6.05 -15.58
C LEU A 84 -14.83 6.94 -16.46
N ARG A 85 -13.56 6.54 -16.66
CA ARG A 85 -12.62 7.22 -17.55
C ARG A 85 -13.15 7.27 -18.99
N TYR A 86 -13.61 6.14 -19.51
CA TYR A 86 -14.23 6.07 -20.83
C TYR A 86 -15.46 6.97 -20.92
N PHE A 87 -16.38 6.89 -19.96
CA PHE A 87 -17.57 7.74 -19.93
C PHE A 87 -17.23 9.23 -19.96
N LEU A 88 -16.27 9.68 -19.16
CA LEU A 88 -15.91 11.10 -19.10
C LEU A 88 -15.25 11.59 -20.40
N ILE A 89 -14.30 10.83 -20.94
CA ILE A 89 -13.45 11.26 -22.05
C ILE A 89 -14.15 11.04 -23.40
N GLU A 90 -14.70 9.86 -23.61
CA GLU A 90 -15.19 9.40 -24.91
C GLU A 90 -16.69 9.66 -25.13
N ASP A 91 -17.48 9.79 -24.06
CA ASP A 91 -18.93 10.05 -24.14
C ASP A 91 -19.28 11.47 -23.70
N TYR A 92 -19.23 11.77 -22.39
CA TYR A 92 -19.71 13.03 -21.82
C TYR A 92 -19.07 14.26 -22.46
N ASN A 93 -17.74 14.30 -22.57
CA ASN A 93 -17.03 15.45 -23.12
C ASN A 93 -17.17 15.61 -24.64
N GLN A 94 -17.59 14.55 -25.34
CA GLN A 94 -17.80 14.54 -26.79
C GLN A 94 -19.26 14.80 -27.19
N LYS A 95 -20.20 14.66 -26.25
CA LYS A 95 -21.62 14.89 -26.51
C LYS A 95 -21.96 16.37 -26.54
N GLU A 96 -22.81 16.78 -27.47
CA GLU A 96 -23.31 18.15 -27.51
C GLU A 96 -24.12 18.46 -26.26
N HIS A 97 -23.73 19.55 -25.58
CA HIS A 97 -24.39 19.98 -24.36
C HIS A 97 -25.42 21.07 -24.67
N SER A 98 -26.67 20.84 -24.25
CA SER A 98 -27.84 21.63 -24.63
C SER A 98 -27.78 23.13 -24.32
N THR A 99 -27.03 23.55 -23.29
CA THR A 99 -26.88 24.97 -22.93
C THR A 99 -25.76 25.69 -23.68
N ILE A 100 -24.68 25.00 -24.03
CA ILE A 100 -23.51 25.61 -24.71
C ILE A 100 -23.57 25.39 -26.22
N HIS A 101 -24.47 24.52 -26.69
CA HIS A 101 -24.69 24.17 -28.10
C HIS A 101 -23.42 23.68 -28.82
N THR A 102 -22.46 23.15 -28.06
CA THR A 102 -21.22 22.55 -28.55
C THR A 102 -20.83 21.40 -27.62
N THR A 103 -19.78 20.65 -27.96
CA THR A 103 -19.20 19.65 -27.06
C THR A 103 -18.39 20.34 -25.94
N PRO A 104 -18.41 19.83 -24.70
CA PRO A 104 -17.59 20.38 -23.61
C PRO A 104 -16.10 20.47 -23.95
N ILE A 105 -15.54 19.47 -24.63
CA ILE A 105 -14.12 19.48 -25.01
C ILE A 105 -13.80 20.56 -26.04
N SER A 106 -14.65 20.75 -27.05
CA SER A 106 -14.46 21.79 -28.07
C SER A 106 -14.58 23.17 -27.43
N HIS A 107 -15.57 23.38 -26.56
CA HIS A 107 -15.73 24.63 -25.82
C HIS A 107 -14.55 24.92 -24.89
N TRP A 108 -14.00 23.89 -24.22
CA TRP A 108 -12.82 24.05 -23.38
C TRP A 108 -11.60 24.45 -24.20
N ASN A 109 -11.38 23.79 -25.34
CA ASN A 109 -10.21 24.04 -26.19
C ASN A 109 -10.33 25.31 -27.04
N SER A 110 -11.54 25.81 -27.32
CA SER A 110 -11.75 27.04 -28.08
C SER A 110 -11.38 28.29 -27.28
N ASN A 111 -11.48 28.22 -25.96
CA ASN A 111 -11.06 29.28 -25.07
C ASN A 111 -9.52 29.31 -24.98
N HIS A 112 -8.94 30.34 -25.60
CA HIS A 112 -7.50 30.62 -25.50
C HIS A 112 -7.21 31.29 -24.15
N PHE A 113 -7.34 30.53 -23.07
CA PHE A 113 -6.91 30.96 -21.75
C PHE A 113 -5.46 30.55 -21.52
N PHE A 114 -4.65 31.47 -20.98
CA PHE A 114 -3.29 31.18 -20.54
C PHE A 114 -3.32 30.78 -19.07
N PRO A 115 -3.12 29.50 -18.76
CA PRO A 115 -3.14 29.05 -17.37
C PRO A 115 -1.96 29.64 -16.59
N ASN A 116 -2.21 29.99 -15.33
CA ASN A 116 -1.12 30.28 -14.40
C ASN A 116 -0.33 29.01 -14.16
N MET A 117 0.95 29.02 -14.48
CA MET A 117 1.83 27.90 -14.23
C MET A 117 2.54 28.10 -12.88
N PRO A 118 2.80 27.01 -12.12
CA PRO A 118 3.68 27.09 -10.97
C PRO A 118 5.06 27.59 -11.41
N SER A 119 5.76 28.29 -10.52
CA SER A 119 7.10 28.82 -10.82
C SER A 119 8.14 27.70 -10.92
N SER A 120 7.89 26.58 -10.25
CA SER A 120 8.69 25.36 -10.28
C SER A 120 7.84 24.15 -9.88
N LEU A 121 8.33 22.92 -10.12
CA LEU A 121 7.59 21.71 -9.74
C LEU A 121 7.50 21.54 -8.23
N GLU A 122 8.49 22.00 -7.49
CA GLU A 122 8.57 21.96 -6.03
C GLU A 122 7.42 22.75 -5.38
N GLN A 123 6.89 23.78 -6.06
CA GLN A 123 5.72 24.51 -5.58
C GLN A 123 4.49 23.60 -5.46
N LEU A 124 4.42 22.51 -6.23
CA LEU A 124 3.35 21.52 -6.16
C LEU A 124 3.56 20.50 -5.04
N ASP A 125 4.74 20.45 -4.40
CA ASP A 125 4.98 19.55 -3.26
C ASP A 125 4.10 19.92 -2.06
N LEU A 126 3.57 21.14 -2.01
CA LEU A 126 2.56 21.57 -1.04
C LEU A 126 1.24 20.80 -1.17
N LEU A 127 0.93 20.29 -2.35
CA LEU A 127 -0.27 19.48 -2.61
C LEU A 127 -0.13 18.04 -2.09
N LEU A 128 1.08 17.63 -1.71
CA LEU A 128 1.34 16.30 -1.18
C LEU A 128 0.84 16.18 0.26
N LEU A 129 0.44 14.95 0.62
CA LEU A 129 -0.02 14.68 1.98
C LEU A 129 1.15 14.81 2.96
N GLU A 130 1.00 15.71 3.92
CA GLU A 130 1.96 15.88 5.00
C GLU A 130 1.64 14.95 6.17
N ILE A 131 2.67 14.33 6.73
CA ILE A 131 2.55 13.51 7.93
C ILE A 131 2.84 14.38 9.16
N PRO A 132 1.87 14.58 10.08
CA PRO A 132 2.08 15.43 11.25
C PRO A 132 3.19 14.91 12.19
N LYS A 133 3.40 13.60 12.20
CA LYS A 133 4.41 12.95 13.04
C LYS A 133 5.75 12.95 12.30
N SER A 134 6.73 13.68 12.81
CA SER A 134 8.10 13.64 12.31
C SER A 134 8.71 12.22 12.31
N ARG A 135 9.69 12.00 11.44
CA ARG A 135 10.43 10.75 11.32
C ARG A 135 11.89 10.99 11.57
N LYS A 136 12.53 10.04 12.25
CA LYS A 136 13.96 10.09 12.52
C LYS A 136 14.72 9.65 11.29
N VAL A 137 15.80 10.36 10.96
CA VAL A 137 16.76 9.93 9.94
C VAL A 137 17.71 8.91 10.57
N HIS A 138 17.79 7.72 9.98
CA HIS A 138 18.73 6.67 10.33
C HIS A 138 19.93 6.67 9.37
N SER A 139 21.00 5.95 9.73
CA SER A 139 22.19 5.82 8.87
C SER A 139 21.89 5.17 7.52
N ASP A 140 20.84 4.37 7.43
CA ASP A 140 20.38 3.67 6.23
C ASP A 140 19.20 4.37 5.52
N GLY A 141 18.76 5.51 6.04
CA GLY A 141 17.71 6.35 5.47
C GLY A 141 16.53 6.59 6.41
N ILE A 142 15.34 6.79 5.84
CA ILE A 142 14.11 7.07 6.58
C ILE A 142 13.16 5.89 6.44
N HIS A 143 12.62 5.42 7.57
CA HIS A 143 11.61 4.36 7.59
C HIS A 143 10.20 4.93 7.61
N PHE A 144 9.43 4.64 6.56
CA PHE A 144 8.03 5.05 6.46
C PHE A 144 7.20 3.99 5.76
N GLN A 145 6.01 3.69 6.31
CA GLN A 145 5.13 2.62 5.81
C GLN A 145 5.88 1.32 5.49
N GLY A 146 6.79 0.89 6.36
CA GLY A 146 7.54 -0.37 6.17
C GLY A 146 8.53 -0.38 5.01
N PHE A 147 8.71 0.74 4.31
CA PHE A 147 9.72 0.95 3.29
C PHE A 147 10.86 1.80 3.83
N ARG A 148 12.02 1.66 3.18
CA ARG A 148 13.21 2.45 3.46
C ARG A 148 13.47 3.41 2.30
N TYR A 149 13.57 4.68 2.63
CA TYR A 149 13.82 5.77 1.69
C TYR A 149 15.22 6.31 1.90
N SER A 150 16.00 6.43 0.84
CA SER A 150 17.39 6.88 0.90
C SER A 150 17.67 8.01 -0.07
N ASN A 151 18.56 8.92 0.34
CA ASN A 151 19.19 9.95 -0.48
C ASN A 151 20.52 10.31 0.18
N THR A 152 21.57 10.57 -0.61
CA THR A 152 22.90 10.97 -0.13
C THR A 152 22.86 12.21 0.77
N ASN A 153 21.95 13.15 0.50
CA ASN A 153 21.79 14.37 1.30
C ASN A 153 21.32 14.11 2.74
N LEU A 154 20.77 12.92 3.03
CA LEU A 154 20.33 12.56 4.38
C LEU A 154 21.47 12.19 5.33
N GLU A 155 22.65 11.85 4.81
CA GLU A 155 23.80 11.42 5.61
C GLU A 155 24.24 12.48 6.64
N ALA A 156 24.13 13.77 6.27
CA ALA A 156 24.45 14.89 7.15
C ALA A 156 23.41 15.12 8.27
N TYR A 157 22.25 14.47 8.19
CA TYR A 157 21.11 14.67 9.10
C TYR A 157 20.79 13.42 9.92
N VAL A 158 21.68 12.43 9.97
CA VAL A 158 21.49 11.20 10.75
C VAL A 158 21.26 11.53 12.22
N GLY A 159 20.14 11.06 12.78
CA GLY A 159 19.73 11.33 14.15
C GLY A 159 18.68 12.43 14.29
N GLU A 160 18.56 13.32 13.30
CA GLU A 160 17.59 14.42 13.29
C GLU A 160 16.17 13.93 12.98
N TYR A 161 15.19 14.79 13.28
CA TYR A 161 13.79 14.59 12.96
C TYR A 161 13.39 15.47 11.77
N VAL A 162 12.78 14.83 10.77
CA VAL A 162 12.33 15.47 9.53
C VAL A 162 10.83 15.28 9.34
N LEU A 163 10.22 16.20 8.62
CA LEU A 163 8.86 16.07 8.10
C LEU A 163 8.89 15.42 6.73
N ILE A 164 7.81 14.71 6.40
CA ILE A 164 7.69 13.99 5.13
C ILE A 164 6.36 14.37 4.50
N ARG A 165 6.43 14.70 3.21
CA ARG A 165 5.26 14.80 2.33
C ARG A 165 5.35 13.74 1.24
N TYR A 166 4.21 13.14 0.88
CA TYR A 166 4.17 12.06 -0.10
C TYR A 166 2.86 12.04 -0.88
N ASN A 167 2.89 11.43 -2.06
CA ASN A 167 1.69 11.15 -2.85
C ASN A 167 1.13 9.78 -2.43
N PRO A 168 -0.12 9.66 -1.97
CA PRO A 168 -0.68 8.36 -1.60
C PRO A 168 -0.74 7.37 -2.76
N ASN A 169 -0.87 7.87 -4.00
CA ASN A 169 -0.94 7.03 -5.20
C ASN A 169 0.44 6.62 -5.72
N ASP A 170 1.51 7.26 -5.22
CA ASP A 170 2.88 6.96 -5.59
C ASP A 170 3.80 7.03 -4.37
N MET A 171 4.05 5.85 -3.81
CA MET A 171 4.91 5.68 -2.64
C MET A 171 6.40 5.55 -3.00
N ALA A 172 6.79 5.59 -4.28
CA ALA A 172 8.17 5.36 -4.69
C ALA A 172 9.12 6.46 -4.21
N GLU A 173 8.64 7.70 -4.16
CA GLU A 173 9.36 8.85 -3.65
C GLU A 173 8.64 9.55 -2.50
N ILE A 174 9.44 10.17 -1.64
CA ILE A 174 8.95 11.07 -0.59
C ILE A 174 9.74 12.38 -0.63
N ARG A 175 9.06 13.49 -0.34
CA ARG A 175 9.68 14.80 -0.15
C ARG A 175 10.00 14.98 1.33
N VAL A 176 11.26 15.25 1.64
CA VAL A 176 11.76 15.39 3.02
C VAL A 176 12.01 16.86 3.33
N PHE A 177 11.50 17.31 4.48
CA PHE A 177 11.64 18.68 4.95
C PHE A 177 12.34 18.71 6.32
N TYR A 178 13.30 19.60 6.49
CA TYR A 178 13.97 19.86 7.76
C TYR A 178 13.72 21.30 8.17
N ARG A 179 13.14 21.51 9.36
CA ARG A 179 12.74 22.84 9.86
C ARG A 179 11.89 23.62 8.83
N ASP A 180 10.92 22.93 8.24
CA ASP A 180 9.99 23.43 7.22
C ASP A 180 10.63 23.85 5.88
N GLU A 181 11.93 23.61 5.69
CA GLU A 181 12.62 23.80 4.41
C GLU A 181 12.78 22.47 3.67
N PHE A 182 12.60 22.50 2.36
CA PHE A 182 12.81 21.32 1.51
C PHE A 182 14.28 20.90 1.56
N LEU A 183 14.52 19.64 1.95
CA LEU A 183 15.86 19.08 2.05
C LEU A 183 16.21 18.25 0.81
N CYS A 184 15.40 17.23 0.52
CA CYS A 184 15.65 16.33 -0.62
C CYS A 184 14.44 15.44 -0.93
N THR A 185 14.47 14.86 -2.11
CA THR A 185 13.63 13.73 -2.50
C THR A 185 14.30 12.42 -2.12
N ALA A 186 13.70 11.65 -1.21
CA ALA A 186 14.19 10.32 -0.88
C ALA A 186 13.40 9.25 -1.65
N ILE A 187 14.13 8.30 -2.23
CA ILE A 187 13.56 7.26 -3.10
C ILE A 187 13.60 5.93 -2.35
N CYS A 188 12.57 5.11 -2.51
CA CYS A 188 12.59 3.73 -2.05
C CYS A 188 13.07 2.80 -3.17
N PRO A 189 14.26 2.18 -3.05
CA PRO A 189 14.79 1.30 -4.10
C PRO A 189 13.92 0.07 -4.39
N GLU A 190 13.17 -0.42 -3.40
CA GLU A 190 12.36 -1.63 -3.53
C GLU A 190 11.17 -1.48 -4.47
N ILE A 191 10.70 -0.24 -4.64
CA ILE A 191 9.49 0.10 -5.38
C ILE A 191 9.75 1.21 -6.41
N ALA A 192 11.01 1.61 -6.62
CA ALA A 192 11.35 2.65 -7.59
C ALA A 192 10.92 2.30 -9.02
N ASP A 193 10.89 1.00 -9.36
CA ASP A 193 10.47 0.50 -10.67
C ASP A 193 8.95 0.29 -10.79
N TYR A 194 8.18 0.52 -9.72
CA TYR A 194 6.74 0.23 -9.65
C TYR A 194 5.95 1.39 -9.04
N SER A 195 4.86 1.83 -9.68
CA SER A 195 3.90 2.73 -9.04
C SER A 195 3.02 1.92 -8.06
N ILE A 196 3.20 2.11 -6.74
CA ILE A 196 2.42 1.41 -5.72
C ILE A 196 1.60 2.42 -4.91
N ASP A 197 0.27 2.23 -4.90
CA ASP A 197 -0.67 2.99 -4.06
C ASP A 197 -0.59 2.52 -2.59
N ILE A 198 -0.70 3.45 -1.65
CA ILE A 198 -0.84 3.18 -0.23
C ILE A 198 -2.00 2.23 0.07
N LYS A 199 -3.09 2.25 -0.71
CA LYS A 199 -4.22 1.32 -0.56
C LYS A 199 -3.81 -0.11 -0.86
N ASP A 200 -2.99 -0.34 -1.87
CA ASP A 200 -2.48 -1.66 -2.22
C ASP A 200 -1.59 -2.21 -1.12
N ILE A 201 -0.74 -1.36 -0.52
CA ILE A 201 0.09 -1.72 0.63
C ILE A 201 -0.79 -2.10 1.84
N GLN A 202 -1.81 -1.31 2.14
CA GLN A 202 -2.75 -1.59 3.23
C GLN A 202 -3.53 -2.89 2.98
N HIS A 203 -3.99 -3.11 1.75
CA HIS A 203 -4.69 -4.33 1.35
C HIS A 203 -3.77 -5.55 1.48
N ALA A 204 -2.56 -5.50 0.92
CA ALA A 204 -1.55 -6.55 1.02
C ALA A 204 -1.23 -6.90 2.49
N ARG A 205 -1.09 -5.89 3.35
CA ARG A 205 -0.90 -6.09 4.80
C ARG A 205 -2.08 -6.76 5.46
N SER A 206 -3.30 -6.33 5.14
CA SER A 206 -4.51 -6.91 5.70
C SER A 206 -4.64 -8.38 5.30
N GLN A 207 -4.37 -8.71 4.03
CA GLN A 207 -4.36 -10.07 3.51
C GLN A 207 -3.27 -10.93 4.17
N ARG A 208 -2.03 -10.41 4.27
CA ARG A 208 -0.94 -11.11 4.96
C ARG A 208 -1.26 -11.36 6.44
N ARG A 209 -1.85 -10.38 7.14
CA ARG A 209 -2.28 -10.53 8.53
C ARG A 209 -3.37 -11.59 8.67
N LYS A 210 -4.34 -11.64 7.75
CA LYS A 210 -5.37 -12.70 7.72
C LYS A 210 -4.73 -14.08 7.52
N HIS A 211 -3.82 -14.20 6.56
CA HIS A 211 -3.12 -15.45 6.27
C HIS A 211 -2.24 -15.91 7.45
N LEU A 212 -1.48 -15.00 8.07
CA LEU A 212 -0.68 -15.33 9.25
C LEU A 212 -1.56 -15.75 10.44
N LYS A 213 -2.72 -15.10 10.66
CA LYS A 213 -3.67 -15.54 11.69
C LYS A 213 -4.22 -16.94 11.43
N GLN A 214 -4.49 -17.28 10.17
CA GLN A 214 -4.91 -18.63 9.78
C GLN A 214 -3.80 -19.66 10.02
N ASN A 215 -2.54 -19.31 9.72
CA ASN A 215 -1.39 -20.19 9.92
C ASN A 215 -0.92 -20.29 11.39
N ILE A 216 -1.22 -19.29 12.23
CA ILE A 216 -1.00 -19.39 13.69
C ILE A 216 -2.07 -20.30 14.32
N ALA A 217 -3.27 -20.38 13.72
CA ALA A 217 -4.33 -21.29 14.16
C ALA A 217 -4.12 -22.74 13.67
N SER A 218 -3.25 -22.97 12.68
CA SER A 218 -2.76 -24.32 12.41
C SER A 218 -1.71 -24.70 13.46
N PRO A 219 -1.82 -25.87 14.10
CA PRO A 219 -0.89 -26.28 15.14
C PRO A 219 0.54 -26.29 14.58
N SER A 220 1.47 -25.76 15.38
CA SER A 220 2.89 -25.75 15.03
C SER A 220 3.38 -27.18 14.74
N THR A 221 4.36 -27.37 13.85
CA THR A 221 5.00 -28.68 13.64
C THR A 221 5.52 -29.27 14.96
N THR A 222 5.93 -28.41 15.91
CA THR A 222 6.35 -28.84 17.25
C THR A 222 5.20 -29.23 18.17
N GLU A 223 4.00 -28.70 17.97
CA GLU A 223 2.78 -29.09 18.69
C GLU A 223 2.24 -30.40 18.14
N LEU A 224 2.22 -30.58 16.82
CA LEU A 224 1.89 -31.85 16.17
C LEU A 224 2.84 -32.99 16.62
N ILE A 225 4.15 -32.74 16.70
CA ILE A 225 5.13 -33.72 17.22
C ILE A 225 4.93 -33.99 18.72
N LYS A 226 4.51 -32.99 19.51
CA LYS A 226 4.18 -33.19 20.93
C LYS A 226 2.89 -33.99 21.11
N GLU A 227 1.89 -33.77 20.27
CA GLU A 227 0.67 -34.57 20.22
C GLU A 227 0.97 -36.02 19.81
N GLU A 228 1.80 -36.24 18.79
CA GLU A 228 2.27 -37.59 18.40
C GLU A 228 3.05 -38.29 19.51
N LYS A 229 3.86 -37.56 20.30
CA LYS A 229 4.58 -38.13 21.45
C LYS A 229 3.70 -38.37 22.68
N ASN A 230 2.64 -37.58 22.86
CA ASN A 230 1.68 -37.74 23.96
C ASN A 230 0.63 -38.83 23.68
N CYS A 231 0.27 -39.06 22.42
CA CYS A 231 -0.45 -40.25 21.97
C CYS A 231 0.55 -41.41 21.85
N GLY A 232 0.97 -41.96 22.99
CA GLY A 232 2.06 -42.92 23.12
C GLY A 232 2.13 -43.97 22.02
N TYR A 233 3.24 -43.95 21.26
CA TYR A 233 3.71 -45.12 20.53
C TYR A 233 4.06 -46.21 21.55
N SER A 234 3.15 -47.16 21.72
CA SER A 234 3.40 -48.42 22.40
C SER A 234 3.84 -49.45 21.35
N PRO A 235 5.06 -50.01 21.43
CA PRO A 235 5.44 -51.13 20.59
C PRO A 235 4.48 -52.29 20.89
N GLN A 236 3.70 -52.72 19.90
CA GLN A 236 2.89 -53.93 20.05
C GLN A 236 3.81 -55.12 20.29
N GLU A 237 3.76 -55.67 21.51
CA GLU A 237 4.33 -56.98 21.81
C GLU A 237 3.66 -58.02 20.92
N THR A 238 4.37 -58.45 19.87
CA THR A 238 3.99 -59.63 19.11
C THR A 238 4.19 -60.84 20.01
N THR A 239 3.09 -61.51 20.36
CA THR A 239 3.11 -62.82 21.03
C THR A 239 3.87 -63.81 20.15
N LYS A 240 5.13 -64.05 20.48
CA LYS A 240 5.97 -65.06 19.82
C LYS A 240 5.40 -66.44 20.15
N ASN A 241 4.63 -66.99 19.23
CA ASN A 241 4.26 -68.41 19.23
C ASN A 241 5.51 -69.22 18.85
N VAL A 242 6.34 -69.57 19.84
CA VAL A 242 7.61 -70.26 19.62
C VAL A 242 7.36 -71.73 19.30
N LYS A 243 7.40 -72.10 18.01
CA LYS A 243 7.71 -73.48 17.62
C LYS A 243 9.23 -73.72 17.79
N LYS A 244 9.54 -74.74 18.58
CA LYS A 244 10.87 -75.18 19.03
C LYS A 244 11.78 -75.53 17.84
N LEU A 245 12.86 -74.76 17.63
CA LEU A 245 13.97 -75.15 16.73
C LEU A 245 15.21 -75.50 17.57
N LYS A 246 15.90 -76.59 17.18
CA LYS A 246 16.93 -77.30 17.95
C LYS A 246 18.21 -76.45 18.18
N ARG A 247 18.79 -76.62 19.37
CA ARG A 247 20.09 -76.09 19.81
C ARG A 247 21.26 -76.64 18.99
N TYR A 248 22.26 -75.80 18.75
CA TYR A 248 23.67 -76.20 18.84
C TYR A 248 24.37 -75.34 19.90
N ARG A 249 25.10 -76.02 20.79
CA ARG A 249 25.94 -75.44 21.85
C ARG A 249 27.24 -74.93 21.24
N ASN A 250 27.85 -73.92 21.85
CA ASN A 250 29.25 -73.97 22.26
C ASN A 250 29.49 -73.00 23.41
N GLY A 251 30.12 -73.53 24.46
CA GLY A 251 30.35 -72.85 25.73
C GLY A 251 31.56 -71.92 25.73
N VAL A 252 31.43 -70.90 26.56
CA VAL A 252 32.42 -70.07 27.27
C VAL A 252 33.61 -70.97 27.72
N PRO A 253 34.89 -70.52 27.81
CA PRO A 253 35.22 -69.58 28.87
C PRO A 253 36.39 -68.59 28.74
N SER A 254 36.23 -67.58 29.60
CA SER A 254 37.19 -66.64 30.21
C SER A 254 38.69 -66.82 29.96
N GLY A 255 39.37 -65.70 29.71
CA GLY A 255 40.82 -65.57 29.83
C GLY A 255 41.26 -64.10 29.91
N LYS A 256 42.17 -63.81 30.84
CA LYS A 256 42.68 -62.52 31.29
C LYS A 256 43.50 -61.71 30.26
N CYS A 257 43.69 -60.42 30.62
CA CYS A 257 44.88 -59.57 30.40
C CYS A 257 45.22 -59.09 28.97
N GLY A 258 45.54 -57.79 28.88
CA GLY A 258 46.32 -57.24 27.77
C GLY A 258 46.21 -55.72 27.61
N PHE A 259 47.11 -54.98 28.26
CA PHE A 259 47.50 -53.62 27.90
C PHE A 259 48.01 -53.56 26.45
N THR A 260 47.60 -52.54 25.66
CA THR A 260 48.51 -51.81 24.75
C THR A 260 47.86 -50.58 24.09
N THR A 261 48.50 -49.43 24.35
CA THR A 261 48.84 -48.27 23.48
C THR A 261 48.30 -48.17 22.04
N LEU A 262 47.89 -46.96 21.64
CA LEU A 262 48.42 -46.12 20.52
C LEU A 262 47.38 -45.02 20.16
N SER A 263 47.61 -43.77 20.58
CA SER A 263 48.16 -42.65 19.79
C SER A 263 47.12 -41.95 18.88
N LEU A 264 46.69 -40.73 19.23
CA LEU A 264 47.13 -39.47 18.61
C LEU A 264 46.80 -39.35 17.11
N PHE A 265 45.87 -38.46 16.74
CA PHE A 265 46.26 -37.18 16.14
C PHE A 265 45.09 -36.18 16.05
N SER A 266 45.43 -34.96 16.45
CA SER A 266 44.68 -33.70 16.33
C SER A 266 44.85 -33.10 14.92
N ARG A 267 43.87 -32.32 14.46
CA ARG A 267 43.98 -30.95 13.88
C ARG A 267 42.80 -30.70 12.92
N ARG A 268 41.92 -29.73 13.21
CA ARG A 268 42.01 -28.26 13.01
C ARG A 268 41.68 -27.82 11.58
N LEU A 269 40.68 -26.93 11.54
CA LEU A 269 40.27 -25.94 10.53
C LEU A 269 41.46 -25.24 9.81
N PRO A 270 41.24 -24.63 8.63
CA PRO A 270 40.77 -23.23 8.51
C PRO A 270 39.66 -23.04 7.44
N GLN A 271 38.69 -22.15 7.62
CA GLN A 271 38.68 -20.72 7.23
C GLN A 271 39.05 -20.45 5.76
N PHE A 272 38.07 -20.00 4.98
CA PHE A 272 37.99 -18.64 4.42
C PHE A 272 36.51 -18.24 4.36
#